data_AF-A0A1S2LR16-F1
#
_entry.id   AF-A0A1S2LR16-F1
#
_cell.length_a   1.000
_cell.length_b   1.000
_cell.length_c   1.000
_cell.angle_alpha   90.00
_cell.angle_beta   90.00
_cell.angle_gamma   90.00
#
_symmetry.space_group_name_H-M   'P 1'
#
loop_
_entity.id
_entity.type
_entity.pdbx_description
1 polymer ?
#
loop_
_entity_poly.entity_id
_entity_poly.type
_entity_poly.pdbx_seq_one_letter_code
_entity_poly.pdbx_strand_id
1 'polypeptide(L)'
;MISEIIKLKNDGLSIKQIATELNIPVSKIQYRWNKHRKEQSEVGSSNVQKKVQTNNLNKKSDAKVHDDHKQTNQCVLMAQSPRTLFCYWKVSSHKINATLHHLNEKWCSLERKIRIYDITSILFRGDNAHRYQEFSLPINCTDWFFYHLIPNRTYCVDIGVVSKDGNFFPLLRSNPIDTPRSTSYETGLYTNGVSKWKEGKCNEPEWLEGYSSYSYYEKLK
;
A
#
# COMPACT_ATOMS: atom_id res chain seq x y z
N MET A 1 31.86 10.96 -21.53
CA MET A 1 31.97 10.76 -20.05
C MET A 1 30.69 10.25 -19.39
N ILE A 2 29.57 10.98 -19.30
CA ILE A 2 28.31 10.38 -18.80
C ILE A 2 27.76 9.34 -19.78
N SER A 3 27.90 9.60 -21.08
CA SER A 3 27.57 8.67 -22.17
C SER A 3 28.27 7.31 -22.04
N GLU A 4 29.55 7.30 -21.67
CA GLU A 4 30.33 6.07 -21.46
C GLU A 4 29.86 5.30 -20.22
N ILE A 5 29.54 6.01 -19.13
CA ILE A 5 28.95 5.39 -17.92
C ILE A 5 27.62 4.73 -18.26
N ILE A 6 26.78 5.37 -19.09
CA ILE A 6 25.49 4.81 -19.54
C ILE A 6 25.71 3.58 -20.41
N LYS A 7 26.63 3.63 -21.38
CA LYS A 7 26.96 2.50 -22.24
C LYS A 7 27.40 1.28 -21.43
N LEU A 8 28.39 1.45 -20.54
CA LEU A 8 28.90 0.38 -19.69
C LEU A 8 27.85 -0.14 -18.70
N LYS A 9 26.93 0.72 -18.25
CA LYS A 9 25.82 0.30 -17.38
C LYS A 9 24.77 -0.52 -18.14
N ASN A 10 24.52 -0.21 -19.41
CA ASN A 10 23.65 -0.98 -20.31
C ASN A 10 24.27 -2.32 -20.70
N ASP A 11 25.60 -2.37 -20.82
CA ASP A 11 26.37 -3.60 -21.02
C ASP A 11 26.41 -4.51 -19.77
N GLY A 12 25.72 -4.11 -18.69
CA GLY A 12 25.51 -4.93 -17.49
C GLY A 12 26.59 -4.79 -16.42
N LEU A 13 27.62 -3.95 -16.62
CA LEU A 13 28.71 -3.80 -15.66
C LEU A 13 28.25 -3.12 -14.35
N SER A 14 28.86 -3.55 -13.25
CA SER A 14 28.69 -2.95 -11.94
C SER A 14 29.41 -1.60 -11.84
N ILE A 15 28.90 -0.67 -11.04
CA ILE A 15 29.51 0.66 -10.83
C ILE A 15 30.97 0.55 -10.35
N LYS A 16 31.31 -0.51 -9.60
CA LYS A 16 32.69 -0.79 -9.18
C LYS A 16 33.59 -1.17 -10.36
N GLN A 17 33.08 -1.96 -11.30
CA GLN A 17 33.82 -2.35 -12.52
C GLN A 17 33.98 -1.16 -13.48
N ILE A 18 32.96 -0.29 -13.57
CA ILE A 18 33.04 0.95 -14.36
C ILE A 18 34.08 1.91 -13.74
N ALA A 19 34.18 1.95 -12.41
CA ALA A 19 35.18 2.75 -11.70
C ALA A 19 36.62 2.29 -11.98
N THR A 20 36.84 0.98 -11.98
CA THR A 20 38.14 0.40 -12.34
C THR A 20 38.48 0.61 -13.81
N GLU A 21 37.51 0.45 -14.71
CA GLU A 21 37.69 0.59 -16.16
C GLU A 21 38.02 2.04 -16.57
N LEU A 22 37.29 3.01 -16.02
CA LEU A 22 37.47 4.42 -16.37
C LEU A 22 38.52 5.13 -15.51
N ASN A 23 39.11 4.45 -14.52
CA ASN A 23 40.00 5.01 -13.50
C ASN A 23 39.40 6.26 -12.81
N ILE A 24 38.13 6.16 -12.42
CA ILE A 24 37.38 7.24 -11.75
C ILE A 24 36.88 6.73 -10.40
N PRO A 25 36.95 7.54 -9.33
CA PRO A 25 36.41 7.13 -8.03
C PRO A 25 34.92 6.82 -8.12
N VAL A 26 34.51 5.72 -7.46
CA VAL A 26 33.13 5.20 -7.42
C VAL A 26 32.11 6.29 -7.10
N SER A 27 32.44 7.19 -6.17
CA SER A 27 31.61 8.31 -5.75
C SER A 27 31.26 9.27 -6.89
N LYS A 28 32.22 9.55 -7.79
CA LYS A 28 32.04 10.45 -8.92
C LYS A 28 31.17 9.82 -10.01
N ILE A 29 31.22 8.50 -10.18
CA ILE A 29 30.33 7.76 -11.08
C ILE A 29 28.91 7.70 -10.50
N GLN A 30 28.75 7.38 -9.21
CA GLN A 30 27.46 7.38 -8.54
C GLN A 30 26.77 8.74 -8.60
N TYR A 31 27.51 9.83 -8.33
CA TYR A 31 27.00 11.18 -8.41
C TYR A 31 26.46 11.49 -9.80
N ARG A 32 27.25 11.19 -10.85
CA ARG A 32 26.89 11.44 -12.25
C ARG A 32 25.69 10.59 -12.70
N TRP A 33 25.64 9.33 -12.31
CA TRP A 33 24.52 8.42 -12.61
C TRP A 33 23.22 8.88 -11.96
N ASN A 34 23.26 9.22 -10.67
CA ASN A 34 22.10 9.69 -9.93
C ASN A 34 21.62 11.05 -10.44
N LYS A 35 22.54 11.95 -10.78
CA LYS A 35 22.22 13.25 -11.39
C LYS A 35 21.52 13.07 -12.73
N HIS A 36 22.04 12.22 -13.61
CA HIS A 36 21.43 11.91 -14.89
C HIS A 36 20.03 11.26 -14.73
N ARG A 37 19.87 10.34 -13.78
CA ARG A 37 18.56 9.72 -13.49
C ARG A 37 17.53 10.73 -12.99
N LYS A 38 17.98 11.72 -12.21
CA LYS A 38 17.14 12.82 -11.71
C LYS A 38 16.75 13.78 -12.84
N GLU A 39 17.69 14.14 -13.69
CA GLU A 39 17.44 14.95 -14.89
C GLU A 39 16.48 14.26 -15.87
N GLN A 40 16.58 12.93 -16.04
CA GLN A 40 15.61 12.15 -16.83
C GLN A 40 14.22 12.07 -16.19
N SER A 41 14.13 12.16 -14.86
CA SER A 41 12.85 12.19 -14.14
C SER A 41 12.19 13.58 -14.21
N GLU A 42 12.98 14.65 -14.31
CA GLU A 42 12.51 16.04 -14.35
C GLU A 42 12.06 16.49 -15.75
N VAL A 43 12.50 15.83 -16.83
CA VAL A 43 12.03 16.11 -18.21
C VAL A 43 10.60 15.60 -18.47
N GLY A 44 10.04 14.77 -17.57
CA GLY A 44 8.68 14.23 -17.66
C GLY A 44 7.60 14.97 -16.87
N SER A 45 7.89 16.10 -16.21
CA SER A 45 6.90 16.85 -15.43
C SER A 45 7.24 18.33 -15.33
N SER A 46 6.84 19.09 -16.36
CA SER A 46 6.76 20.54 -16.28
C SER A 46 5.55 20.95 -15.43
N ASN A 47 5.78 21.88 -14.50
CA ASN A 47 4.83 22.63 -13.66
C ASN A 47 4.35 21.96 -12.36
N VAL A 48 4.94 22.36 -11.22
CA VAL A 48 4.35 23.29 -10.22
C VAL A 48 5.45 23.70 -9.23
N GLN A 49 5.51 25.00 -8.93
CA GLN A 49 6.55 25.66 -8.12
C GLN A 49 6.36 25.47 -6.60
N LYS A 50 7.49 25.18 -5.94
CA LYS A 50 8.03 25.73 -4.67
C LYS A 50 7.07 26.12 -3.53
N LYS A 51 7.26 25.49 -2.37
CA LYS A 51 7.92 26.02 -1.15
C LYS A 51 7.51 25.18 0.06
N VAL A 52 8.46 24.53 0.75
CA VAL A 52 8.54 24.55 2.23
C VAL A 52 10.01 24.33 2.63
N GLN A 53 10.43 25.08 3.65
CA GLN A 53 11.77 25.34 4.16
C GLN A 53 12.47 24.08 4.68
N THR A 54 13.72 23.88 4.27
CA THR A 54 14.66 22.95 4.92
C THR A 54 15.33 23.66 6.09
N ASN A 55 14.86 23.41 7.31
CA ASN A 55 15.63 23.69 8.52
C ASN A 55 16.63 22.55 8.73
N ASN A 56 17.91 22.87 8.56
CA ASN A 56 19.04 22.03 8.91
C ASN A 56 19.10 21.84 10.43
N LEU A 57 18.91 20.61 10.88
CA LEU A 57 19.41 20.15 12.17
C LEU A 57 20.54 19.15 11.92
N ASN A 58 21.76 19.66 12.05
CA ASN A 58 22.95 18.85 12.26
C ASN A 58 22.73 17.95 13.48
N LYS A 59 22.64 16.64 13.25
CA LYS A 59 22.96 15.64 14.28
C LYS A 59 23.96 14.66 13.69
N LYS A 60 25.24 14.92 14.00
CA LYS A 60 26.24 13.85 14.10
C LYS A 60 25.75 12.91 15.22
N SER A 61 25.40 11.69 14.86
CA SER A 61 25.40 10.56 15.80
C SER A 61 25.52 9.28 14.97
N ASP A 62 26.71 8.71 15.05
CA ASP A 62 27.04 7.29 14.96
C ASP A 62 26.52 6.52 13.75
N ALA A 63 27.48 6.10 12.92
CA ALA A 63 27.31 5.00 11.99
C ALA A 63 26.83 3.75 12.75
N LYS A 64 25.52 3.58 12.85
CA LYS A 64 24.94 2.27 13.13
C LYS A 64 25.18 1.42 11.89
N VAL A 65 26.17 0.54 12.02
CA VAL A 65 26.25 -0.73 11.29
C VAL A 65 24.82 -1.21 11.02
N HIS A 66 24.48 -1.38 9.75
CA HIS A 66 23.17 -1.89 9.36
C HIS A 66 23.04 -3.29 9.96
N ASP A 67 22.30 -3.38 11.06
CA ASP A 67 21.99 -4.62 11.75
C ASP A 67 21.03 -5.43 10.88
N ASP A 68 21.59 -6.32 10.06
CA ASP A 68 20.85 -7.27 9.22
C ASP A 68 20.03 -8.28 10.07
N HIS A 69 20.10 -8.22 11.40
CA HIS A 69 19.31 -9.02 12.33
C HIS A 69 18.02 -8.38 12.82
N LYS A 70 17.62 -7.20 12.33
CA LYS A 70 16.32 -6.64 12.73
C LYS A 70 15.19 -7.47 12.11
N GLN A 71 14.71 -8.45 12.87
CA GLN A 71 13.55 -9.30 12.59
C GLN A 71 12.26 -8.48 12.64
N THR A 72 12.12 -7.53 11.70
CA THR A 72 10.97 -6.66 11.64
C THR A 72 9.88 -7.29 10.79
N ASN A 73 8.67 -7.30 11.36
CA ASN A 73 7.46 -7.59 10.63
C ASN A 73 6.85 -6.26 10.17
N GLN A 74 6.52 -6.14 8.90
CA GLN A 74 5.92 -4.94 8.33
C GLN A 74 4.86 -5.33 7.30
N CYS A 75 3.72 -4.65 7.33
CA CYS A 75 2.70 -4.70 6.29
C CYS A 75 2.11 -3.29 6.23
N VAL A 76 2.28 -2.64 5.08
CA VAL A 76 1.91 -1.23 4.92
C VAL A 76 1.09 -1.10 3.65
N LEU A 77 -0.08 -0.49 3.79
CA LEU A 77 -1.04 -0.26 2.73
C LEU A 77 -1.11 1.25 2.46
N MET A 78 -0.97 1.61 1.18
CA MET A 78 -0.88 2.99 0.72
C MET A 78 -1.87 3.24 -0.41
N ALA A 79 -2.54 4.39 -0.37
CA ALA A 79 -3.41 4.84 -1.45
C ALA A 79 -2.59 5.46 -2.58
N GLN A 80 -2.73 4.91 -3.79
CA GLN A 80 -2.12 5.46 -5.00
C GLN A 80 -3.13 6.31 -5.78
N SER A 81 -4.37 5.83 -5.87
CA SER A 81 -5.49 6.52 -6.52
C SER A 81 -6.79 6.21 -5.77
N PRO A 82 -7.91 6.89 -6.08
CA PRO A 82 -9.23 6.55 -5.55
C PRO A 82 -9.61 5.07 -5.70
N ARG A 83 -9.08 4.37 -6.72
CA ARG A 83 -9.42 2.98 -7.03
C ARG A 83 -8.23 2.03 -7.00
N THR A 84 -7.08 2.50 -6.52
CA THR A 84 -5.84 1.74 -6.52
C THR A 84 -5.11 1.86 -5.19
N LEU A 85 -4.82 0.71 -4.59
CA LEU A 85 -3.98 0.61 -3.40
C LEU A 85 -2.72 -0.19 -3.73
N PHE A 86 -1.62 0.22 -3.11
CA PHE A 86 -0.37 -0.51 -3.13
C PHE A 86 -0.06 -1.02 -1.72
N CYS A 87 0.29 -2.29 -1.62
CA CYS A 87 0.66 -2.93 -0.36
C CYS A 87 2.07 -3.50 -0.51
N TYR A 88 2.91 -3.31 0.51
CA TYR A 88 4.17 -4.03 0.62
C TYR A 88 4.32 -4.60 2.03
N TRP A 89 5.11 -5.65 2.14
CA TRP A 89 5.30 -6.35 3.41
C TRP A 89 6.67 -7.01 3.52
N LYS A 90 7.03 -7.27 4.77
CA LYS A 90 8.18 -8.08 5.16
C LYS A 90 7.75 -8.95 6.34
N VAL A 91 7.84 -10.26 6.18
CA VAL A 91 7.59 -11.21 7.26
C VAL A 91 8.95 -11.71 7.77
N SER A 92 9.18 -11.62 9.07
CA SER A 92 10.38 -12.18 9.70
C SER A 92 10.38 -13.70 9.64
N SER A 93 11.56 -14.30 9.52
CA SER A 93 11.72 -15.76 9.54
C SER A 93 11.17 -16.39 10.82
N HIS A 94 11.24 -15.68 11.96
CA HIS A 94 10.66 -16.15 13.22
C HIS A 94 9.13 -16.31 13.13
N LYS A 95 8.43 -15.32 12.57
CA LYS A 95 6.97 -15.39 12.41
C LYS A 95 6.55 -16.49 11.44
N ILE A 96 7.33 -16.65 10.36
CA ILE A 96 7.16 -17.78 9.43
C ILE A 96 7.31 -19.10 10.18
N ASN A 97 8.44 -19.31 10.87
CA ASN A 97 8.74 -20.56 11.58
C ASN A 97 7.71 -20.87 12.68
N ALA A 98 7.26 -19.86 13.44
CA ALA A 98 6.23 -20.02 14.45
C ALA A 98 4.89 -20.47 13.83
N THR A 99 4.52 -19.92 12.68
CA THR A 99 3.31 -20.32 11.96
C THR A 99 3.43 -21.74 11.43
N LEU A 100 4.58 -22.10 10.86
CA LEU A 100 4.84 -23.45 10.35
C LEU A 100 4.77 -24.50 11.44
N HIS A 101 5.34 -24.20 12.61
CA HIS A 101 5.25 -25.05 13.78
C HIS A 101 3.79 -25.18 14.27
N HIS A 102 3.03 -24.09 14.27
CA HIS A 102 1.61 -24.10 14.66
C HIS A 102 0.74 -24.92 13.72
N LEU A 103 0.99 -24.82 12.41
CA LEU A 103 0.24 -25.55 11.38
C LEU A 103 0.76 -26.99 11.18
N ASN A 104 1.93 -27.32 11.72
CA ASN A 104 2.67 -28.57 11.47
C ASN A 104 2.90 -28.84 9.96
N GLU A 105 3.24 -27.79 9.22
CA GLU A 105 3.39 -27.79 7.76
C GLU A 105 4.76 -27.28 7.31
N LYS A 106 5.11 -27.53 6.04
CA LYS A 106 6.30 -26.95 5.40
C LYS A 106 5.94 -25.65 4.68
N TRP A 107 6.85 -24.69 4.66
CA TRP A 107 6.60 -23.41 3.96
C TRP A 107 6.24 -23.58 2.48
N CYS A 108 6.89 -24.51 1.81
CA CYS A 108 6.67 -24.76 0.39
C CYS A 108 5.30 -25.41 0.07
N SER A 109 4.62 -26.02 1.05
CA SER A 109 3.30 -26.63 0.84
C SER A 109 2.14 -25.66 1.08
N LEU A 110 2.40 -24.52 1.70
CA LEU A 110 1.36 -23.55 2.04
C LEU A 110 1.10 -22.58 0.90
N GLU A 111 -0.16 -22.50 0.46
CA GLU A 111 -0.60 -21.46 -0.45
C GLU A 111 -0.59 -20.12 0.29
N ARG A 112 0.10 -19.13 -0.26
CA ARG A 112 0.09 -17.77 0.29
C ARG A 112 -0.99 -16.96 -0.37
N LYS A 113 -1.75 -16.25 0.45
CA LYS A 113 -2.83 -15.39 -0.01
C LYS A 113 -2.72 -14.00 0.61
N ILE A 114 -3.24 -13.03 -0.12
CA ILE A 114 -3.48 -11.69 0.35
C ILE A 114 -4.98 -11.42 0.28
N ARG A 115 -5.54 -10.91 1.37
CA ARG A 115 -6.97 -10.61 1.50
C ARG A 115 -7.14 -9.14 1.82
N ILE A 116 -7.90 -8.43 0.99
CA ILE A 116 -8.28 -7.03 1.21
C ILE A 116 -9.72 -6.97 1.72
N TYR A 117 -9.95 -6.14 2.73
CA TYR A 117 -11.24 -5.97 3.40
C TYR A 117 -11.72 -4.53 3.25
N ASP A 118 -13.00 -4.34 2.92
CA ASP A 118 -13.68 -3.06 3.11
C ASP A 118 -14.17 -2.98 4.57
N ILE A 119 -13.57 -2.06 5.31
CA ILE A 119 -13.82 -1.84 6.73
C ILE A 119 -14.40 -0.44 7.00
N THR A 120 -15.03 0.15 5.99
CA THR A 120 -15.62 1.49 6.08
C THR A 120 -16.60 1.57 7.25
N SER A 121 -16.36 2.52 8.16
CA SER A 121 -17.23 2.82 9.30
C SER A 121 -17.47 1.64 10.27
N ILE A 122 -16.54 0.69 10.37
CA ILE A 122 -16.61 -0.40 11.36
C ILE A 122 -15.32 -0.53 12.17
N LEU A 123 -15.45 -0.98 13.42
CA LEU A 123 -14.30 -1.44 14.21
C LEU A 123 -13.96 -2.87 13.77
N PHE A 124 -12.90 -3.01 12.97
CA PHE A 124 -12.55 -4.29 12.35
C PHE A 124 -11.91 -5.27 13.34
N ARG A 125 -12.48 -6.47 13.45
CA ARG A 125 -12.00 -7.58 14.31
C ARG A 125 -11.37 -8.74 13.53
N GLY A 126 -11.49 -8.74 12.21
CA GLY A 126 -10.92 -9.78 11.33
C GLY A 126 -11.95 -10.56 10.53
N ASP A 127 -13.20 -10.61 11.01
CA ASP A 127 -14.30 -11.41 10.49
C ASP A 127 -15.52 -10.57 10.08
N ASN A 128 -15.63 -9.34 10.57
CA ASN A 128 -16.80 -8.48 10.45
C ASN A 128 -16.72 -7.43 9.33
N ALA A 129 -15.89 -7.65 8.30
CA ALA A 129 -15.80 -6.75 7.15
C ALA A 129 -17.08 -6.74 6.31
N HIS A 130 -17.40 -5.63 5.64
CA HIS A 130 -18.54 -5.56 4.71
C HIS A 130 -18.39 -6.50 3.53
N ARG A 131 -17.15 -6.61 3.03
CA ARG A 131 -16.75 -7.50 1.94
C ARG A 131 -15.25 -7.74 2.01
N TYR A 132 -14.80 -8.83 1.43
CA TYR A 132 -13.38 -9.09 1.20
C TYR A 132 -13.14 -9.67 -0.19
N GLN A 133 -11.91 -9.52 -0.67
CA GLN A 133 -11.41 -10.16 -1.88
C GLN A 133 -10.09 -10.85 -1.56
N GLU A 134 -9.85 -12.02 -2.15
CA GLU A 134 -8.65 -12.82 -1.95
C GLU A 134 -7.87 -13.02 -3.25
N PHE A 135 -6.55 -13.00 -3.15
CA PHE A 135 -5.65 -13.26 -4.26
C PHE A 135 -4.53 -14.21 -3.84
N SER A 136 -4.23 -15.19 -4.68
CA SER A 136 -3.08 -16.09 -4.49
C SER A 136 -1.78 -15.38 -4.86
N LEU A 137 -0.77 -15.50 -3.99
CA LEU A 137 0.51 -14.81 -4.13
C LEU A 137 1.62 -15.74 -4.66
N PRO A 138 2.41 -15.29 -5.66
CA PRO A 138 3.57 -16.05 -6.14
C PRO A 138 4.69 -16.16 -5.10
N ILE A 139 5.40 -17.30 -5.09
CA ILE A 139 6.78 -17.53 -4.55
C ILE A 139 7.38 -16.46 -3.62
N ASN A 140 7.91 -15.44 -4.27
CA ASN A 140 8.78 -14.44 -3.67
C ASN A 140 8.16 -13.03 -3.74
N CYS A 141 6.83 -12.96 -3.85
CA CYS A 141 6.11 -11.70 -3.88
C CYS A 141 6.16 -11.02 -2.49
N THR A 142 6.58 -9.75 -2.48
CA THR A 142 6.71 -8.91 -1.27
C THR A 142 5.85 -7.66 -1.32
N ASP A 143 5.14 -7.48 -2.43
CA ASP A 143 4.34 -6.30 -2.73
C ASP A 143 3.22 -6.65 -3.72
N TRP A 144 2.13 -5.88 -3.68
CA TRP A 144 0.96 -6.13 -4.49
C TRP A 144 0.18 -4.85 -4.77
N PHE A 145 -0.39 -4.77 -5.97
CA PHE A 145 -1.34 -3.72 -6.33
C PHE A 145 -2.76 -4.27 -6.36
N PHE A 146 -3.67 -3.54 -5.72
CA PHE A 146 -5.11 -3.75 -5.84
C PHE A 146 -5.67 -2.72 -6.79
N TYR A 147 -6.34 -3.19 -7.84
CA TYR A 147 -6.99 -2.35 -8.84
C TYR A 147 -8.50 -2.46 -8.72
N HIS A 148 -9.21 -1.51 -9.35
CA HIS A 148 -10.66 -1.51 -9.47
C HIS A 148 -11.40 -1.50 -8.12
N LEU A 149 -10.80 -0.88 -7.10
CA LEU A 149 -11.44 -0.72 -5.80
C LEU A 149 -12.53 0.35 -5.86
N ILE A 150 -13.48 0.24 -4.93
CA ILE A 150 -14.53 1.25 -4.77
C ILE A 150 -13.90 2.46 -4.04
N PRO A 151 -14.00 3.68 -4.60
CA PRO A 151 -13.46 4.88 -3.99
C PRO A 151 -14.23 5.31 -2.75
N ASN A 152 -13.68 6.23 -1.96
CA ASN A 152 -14.29 6.76 -0.74
C ASN A 152 -14.64 5.67 0.29
N ARG A 153 -13.72 4.71 0.44
CA ARG A 153 -13.82 3.57 1.38
C ARG A 153 -12.54 3.43 2.20
N THR A 154 -12.67 2.84 3.38
CA THR A 154 -11.54 2.47 4.24
C THR A 154 -11.20 1.00 4.01
N TYR A 155 -9.96 0.71 3.66
CA TYR A 155 -9.49 -0.65 3.44
C TYR A 155 -8.40 -1.05 4.42
N CYS A 156 -8.32 -2.35 4.69
CA CYS A 156 -7.22 -3.00 5.38
C CYS A 156 -6.89 -4.31 4.68
N VAL A 157 -5.66 -4.78 4.82
CA VAL A 157 -5.17 -6.00 4.15
C VAL A 157 -4.57 -6.95 5.18
N ASP A 158 -4.90 -8.23 5.04
CA ASP A 158 -4.18 -9.32 5.68
C ASP A 158 -3.37 -10.11 4.67
N ILE A 159 -2.17 -10.50 5.08
CA ILE A 159 -1.32 -11.43 4.33
C ILE A 159 -1.21 -12.69 5.15
N GLY A 160 -1.45 -13.82 4.52
CA GLY A 160 -1.59 -15.08 5.23
C GLY A 160 -1.25 -16.30 4.38
N VAL A 161 -1.46 -17.44 5.00
CA VAL A 161 -1.33 -18.76 4.39
C VAL A 161 -2.66 -19.50 4.51
N VAL A 162 -2.92 -20.41 3.58
CA VAL A 162 -4.07 -21.30 3.65
C VAL A 162 -3.60 -22.65 4.18
N SER A 163 -4.24 -23.17 5.24
CA SER A 163 -3.95 -24.55 5.70
C SER A 163 -4.55 -25.57 4.75
N LYS A 164 -4.19 -26.85 4.94
CA LYS A 164 -4.79 -27.96 4.18
C LYS A 164 -6.31 -28.05 4.33
N ASP A 165 -6.86 -27.55 5.43
CA ASP A 165 -8.31 -27.51 5.69
C ASP A 165 -9.02 -26.39 4.90
N GLY A 166 -8.27 -25.60 4.12
CA GLY A 166 -8.80 -24.46 3.35
C GLY A 166 -8.99 -23.19 4.17
N ASN A 167 -8.64 -23.21 5.46
CA ASN A 167 -8.76 -22.05 6.34
C ASN A 167 -7.63 -21.04 6.09
N PHE A 168 -7.98 -19.76 5.98
CA PHE A 168 -7.02 -18.67 5.84
C PHE A 168 -6.49 -18.22 7.21
N PHE A 169 -5.17 -18.27 7.37
CA PHE A 169 -4.45 -17.86 8.57
C PHE A 169 -3.69 -16.55 8.32
N PRO A 170 -4.15 -15.40 8.85
CA PRO A 170 -3.47 -14.12 8.68
C PRO A 170 -2.16 -14.09 9.47
N LEU A 171 -1.07 -13.77 8.78
CA LEU A 171 0.26 -13.55 9.35
C LEU A 171 0.46 -12.09 9.74
N LEU A 172 0.16 -11.16 8.82
CA LEU A 172 0.33 -9.72 9.04
C LEU A 172 -0.92 -8.99 8.60
N ARG A 173 -1.22 -7.91 9.33
CA ARG A 173 -2.27 -6.95 9.01
C ARG A 173 -1.65 -5.60 8.72
N SER A 174 -2.17 -4.90 7.71
CA SER A 174 -1.74 -3.54 7.37
C SER A 174 -2.37 -2.50 8.29
N ASN A 175 -1.88 -1.26 8.20
CA ASN A 175 -2.68 -0.10 8.61
C ASN A 175 -4.00 -0.04 7.82
N PRO A 176 -5.08 0.51 8.41
CA PRO A 176 -6.21 0.96 7.63
C PRO A 176 -5.79 2.16 6.76
N ILE A 177 -6.36 2.27 5.55
CA ILE A 177 -6.15 3.42 4.67
C ILE A 177 -7.47 3.84 4.05
N ASP A 178 -7.71 5.15 4.00
CA ASP A 178 -8.83 5.72 3.27
C ASP A 178 -8.45 5.94 1.81
N THR A 179 -9.34 5.51 0.92
CA THR A 179 -9.25 5.85 -0.49
C THR A 179 -9.91 7.21 -0.74
N PRO A 180 -9.28 8.11 -1.51
CA PRO A 180 -9.92 9.35 -1.90
C PRO A 180 -11.19 9.08 -2.72
N ARG A 181 -12.00 10.13 -2.88
CA ARG A 181 -13.12 10.15 -3.83
C ARG A 181 -12.62 10.14 -5.27
N SER A 182 -13.35 9.50 -6.17
CA SER A 182 -12.98 9.43 -7.60
C SER A 182 -13.44 10.65 -8.38
N THR A 183 -14.49 11.33 -7.94
CA THR A 183 -15.00 12.54 -8.59
C THR A 183 -15.49 13.55 -7.55
N SER A 184 -15.51 14.83 -7.90
CA SER A 184 -16.07 15.88 -7.05
C SER A 184 -17.58 15.72 -6.82
N TYR A 185 -18.30 15.05 -7.74
CA TYR A 185 -19.73 14.71 -7.62
C TYR A 185 -20.05 13.68 -6.53
N GLU A 186 -19.05 12.93 -6.04
CA GLU A 186 -19.21 12.08 -4.84
C GLU A 186 -19.39 12.93 -3.56
N THR A 187 -19.15 14.24 -3.64
CA THR A 187 -19.57 15.19 -2.60
C THR A 187 -21.07 15.45 -2.75
N GLY A 188 -21.86 14.83 -1.89
CA GLY A 188 -23.29 15.04 -1.90
C GLY A 188 -24.00 14.28 -3.04
N LEU A 189 -23.70 12.99 -3.19
CA LEU A 189 -24.39 12.06 -4.11
C LEU A 189 -25.93 12.13 -4.00
N TYR A 190 -26.42 12.51 -2.83
CA TYR A 190 -27.84 12.70 -2.55
C TYR A 190 -28.29 14.15 -2.55
N THR A 191 -27.45 15.13 -2.89
CA THR A 191 -27.83 16.55 -2.88
C THR A 191 -29.01 16.82 -3.79
N ASN A 192 -29.01 16.26 -5.00
CA ASN A 192 -30.15 16.39 -5.91
C ASN A 192 -31.40 15.68 -5.38
N GLY A 193 -31.26 14.47 -4.82
CA GLY A 193 -32.38 13.78 -4.17
C GLY A 193 -32.93 14.58 -2.99
N VAL A 194 -32.06 15.09 -2.13
CA VAL A 194 -32.36 15.92 -0.96
C VAL A 194 -33.04 17.21 -1.37
N SER A 195 -32.57 17.87 -2.43
CA SER A 195 -33.21 19.07 -2.98
C SER A 195 -34.60 18.76 -3.53
N LYS A 196 -34.76 17.69 -4.33
CA LYS A 196 -36.08 17.26 -4.84
C LYS A 196 -37.05 16.96 -3.70
N TRP A 197 -36.60 16.26 -2.66
CA TRP A 197 -37.44 15.93 -1.50
C TRP A 197 -37.80 17.17 -0.68
N LYS A 198 -36.83 18.04 -0.39
CA LYS A 198 -37.06 19.32 0.30
C LYS A 198 -38.03 20.23 -0.44
N GLU A 199 -37.98 20.20 -1.77
CA GLU A 199 -38.88 20.96 -2.65
C GLU A 199 -40.25 20.28 -2.85
N GLY A 200 -40.49 19.11 -2.22
CA GLY A 200 -41.75 18.36 -2.34
C GLY A 200 -41.97 17.72 -3.71
N LYS A 201 -40.91 17.63 -4.54
CA LYS A 201 -40.95 17.04 -5.89
C LYS A 201 -40.86 15.52 -5.89
N CYS A 202 -40.49 14.91 -4.76
CA CYS A 202 -40.58 13.47 -4.55
C CYS A 202 -41.14 13.18 -3.16
N ASN A 203 -42.04 12.19 -3.08
CA ASN A 203 -42.68 11.80 -1.82
C ASN A 203 -41.75 10.96 -0.92
N GLU A 204 -40.78 10.27 -1.53
CA GLU A 204 -39.80 9.45 -0.83
C GLU A 204 -38.37 9.91 -1.17
N PRO A 205 -37.47 9.96 -0.18
CA PRO A 205 -36.10 10.38 -0.41
C PRO A 205 -35.31 9.30 -1.17
N GLU A 206 -34.76 9.66 -2.33
CA GLU A 206 -33.97 8.77 -3.21
C GLU A 206 -32.73 8.13 -2.53
N TRP A 207 -32.32 8.63 -1.35
CA TRP A 207 -31.17 8.14 -0.58
C TRP A 207 -31.54 7.14 0.52
N LEU A 208 -32.81 6.76 0.62
CA LEU A 208 -33.25 5.73 1.54
C LEU A 208 -32.93 4.36 0.91
N GLU A 209 -31.68 3.91 1.00
CA GLU A 209 -31.43 2.46 0.97
C GLU A 209 -32.17 1.89 2.19
N GLY A 210 -33.12 0.98 1.93
CA GLY A 210 -34.15 0.57 2.87
C GLY A 210 -33.67 0.45 4.31
N TYR A 211 -34.12 1.37 5.16
CA TYR A 211 -34.14 1.10 6.59
C TYR A 211 -35.06 -0.11 6.77
N SER A 212 -34.50 -1.24 7.17
CA SER A 212 -35.27 -2.32 7.76
C SER A 212 -36.12 -1.70 8.87
N SER A 213 -37.42 -1.92 8.81
CA SER A 213 -38.44 -1.29 9.67
C SER A 213 -38.35 -1.67 11.16
N TYR A 214 -37.20 -2.16 11.63
CA TYR A 214 -36.96 -2.70 12.96
C TYR A 214 -35.81 -2.02 13.73
N SER A 215 -35.38 -0.81 13.36
CA SER A 215 -34.48 -0.04 14.22
C SER A 215 -35.26 0.59 15.38
N TYR A 216 -35.33 -0.11 16.51
CA TYR A 216 -35.81 0.44 17.77
C TYR A 216 -34.77 1.42 18.33
N TYR A 217 -35.06 2.71 18.26
CA TYR A 217 -34.23 3.74 18.86
C TYR A 217 -34.63 3.92 20.32
N GLU A 218 -33.93 3.24 21.22
CA GLU A 218 -34.14 3.39 22.65
C GLU A 218 -33.63 4.77 23.09
N LYS A 219 -34.52 5.59 23.68
CA LYS A 219 -34.10 6.80 24.40
C LYS A 219 -33.58 6.35 25.76
N LEU A 220 -32.26 6.42 25.96
CA LEU A 220 -31.67 6.34 27.29
C LEU A 220 -32.29 7.44 28.17
N LYS A 221 -32.87 7.02 29.30
CA LYS A 221 -33.30 7.92 30.39
C LYS A 221 -32.12 8.27 31.27
#